data_AF-A0A7Y2FQ35-F1
#
_entry.id   AF-A0A7Y2FQ35-F1
#
_cell.length_a   1.000
_cell.length_b   1.000
_cell.length_c   1.000
_cell.angle_alpha   90.00
_cell.angle_beta   90.00
_cell.angle_gamma   90.00
#
_symmetry.space_group_name_H-M   'P 1'
#
loop_
_entity.id
_entity.type
_entity.pdbx_description
1 polymer ?
#
loop_
_entity_poly.entity_id
_entity_poly.type
_entity_poly.pdbx_seq_one_letter_code
_entity_poly.pdbx_strand_id
1 'polypeptide(L)'
;MTAAIPTRIVPSVTPVDRTPRRVAREFHELLDSGAKLRPAGEAKDDPIGLLSSGYTPKYEISLFDSRFFLTNVRQNPALRFFVAYVVQRHPRTGRTEIHPRIFYKDLSLIWRAASHVIATDGDFWIGKGDVKVLARGGYEVTECVESTTDLPFEMQTALETLNRKTRHALNDEEALYLLLRSAPASRTAPYRDFTEPRRKAASDPRNLINGGRSIARFTRKNDPTSLQIVAGFEPDFAKGIVEVSELRSAMYGGKLQRFRILSRNRKVQYLFLAGPNHVWIIPPQATTTELSSFGVRTVDVVADEDLFVPGFEYHYFDENADASEHFSQIPEGFAGELCEHDNDRADASAWLDPIPVIREFRRKVLGANRKRGLSVKAFQG
;
A
#
# COMPACT_ATOMS: atom_id res chain seq x y z
N MET A 1 -22.94 8.96 20.05
CA MET A 1 -21.92 7.95 19.68
C MET A 1 -21.96 7.76 18.17
N THR A 2 -20.83 7.85 17.46
CA THR A 2 -20.76 7.55 16.03
C THR A 2 -21.10 6.07 15.79
N ALA A 3 -21.62 5.71 14.62
CA ALA A 3 -21.82 4.29 14.27
C ALA A 3 -20.46 3.61 14.02
N ALA A 4 -20.38 2.30 14.25
CA ALA A 4 -19.21 1.51 13.86
C ALA A 4 -19.04 1.57 12.33
N ILE A 5 -17.79 1.55 11.86
CA ILE A 5 -17.49 1.64 10.43
C ILE A 5 -18.00 0.37 9.74
N PRO A 6 -18.81 0.48 8.66
CA PRO A 6 -19.31 -0.69 7.95
C PRO A 6 -18.18 -1.54 7.37
N THR A 7 -18.40 -2.85 7.31
CA THR A 7 -17.50 -3.79 6.63
C THR A 7 -18.12 -4.29 5.35
N ARG A 8 -17.32 -4.43 4.28
CA ARG A 8 -17.77 -5.02 3.02
C ARG A 8 -16.63 -5.76 2.33
N ILE A 9 -16.92 -6.97 1.86
CA ILE A 9 -16.06 -7.72 0.95
C ILE A 9 -16.57 -7.47 -0.47
N VAL A 10 -15.73 -6.90 -1.32
CA VAL A 10 -16.05 -6.63 -2.73
C VAL A 10 -14.96 -7.20 -3.64
N PRO A 11 -15.27 -7.61 -4.88
CA PRO A 11 -14.24 -7.96 -5.87
C PRO A 11 -13.29 -6.79 -6.14
N SER A 12 -12.13 -7.02 -6.74
CA SER A 12 -11.34 -5.88 -7.22
C SER A 12 -12.12 -5.06 -8.23
N VAL A 13 -11.98 -3.75 -8.10
CA VAL A 13 -12.59 -2.79 -9.00
C VAL A 13 -11.78 -2.72 -10.29
N THR A 14 -12.43 -2.28 -11.37
CA THR A 14 -11.79 -2.01 -12.65
C THR A 14 -11.92 -0.52 -12.97
N PRO A 15 -11.00 0.05 -13.77
CA PRO A 15 -11.18 1.40 -14.28
C PRO A 15 -12.46 1.49 -15.10
N VAL A 16 -13.21 2.57 -14.94
CA VAL A 16 -14.44 2.82 -15.69
C VAL A 16 -14.10 2.90 -17.19
N ASP A 17 -14.89 2.24 -18.03
CA ASP A 17 -14.70 2.26 -19.48
C ASP A 17 -15.23 3.57 -20.09
N ARG A 18 -14.45 4.63 -19.92
CA ARG A 18 -14.71 5.97 -20.45
C ARG A 18 -13.47 6.51 -21.13
N THR A 19 -13.69 7.35 -22.15
CA THR A 19 -12.59 8.05 -22.82
C THR A 19 -11.99 9.10 -21.88
N PRO A 20 -10.69 9.41 -21.99
CA PRO A 20 -10.05 10.45 -21.18
C PRO A 20 -10.77 11.80 -21.25
N ARG A 21 -11.32 12.18 -22.41
CA ARG A 21 -12.12 13.41 -22.58
C ARG A 21 -13.38 13.40 -21.73
N ARG A 22 -14.08 12.26 -21.66
CA ARG A 22 -15.28 12.13 -20.84
C ARG A 22 -14.95 12.16 -19.34
N VAL A 23 -13.87 11.48 -18.94
CA VAL A 23 -13.38 11.52 -17.56
C VAL A 23 -13.01 12.95 -17.14
N ALA A 24 -12.27 13.67 -17.98
CA ALA A 24 -11.92 15.07 -17.74
C ALA A 24 -13.16 15.95 -17.63
N ARG A 25 -14.15 15.79 -18.52
CA ARG A 25 -15.40 16.54 -18.47
C ARG A 25 -16.17 16.30 -17.18
N GLU A 26 -16.33 15.04 -16.77
CA GLU A 26 -17.01 14.72 -15.51
C GLU A 26 -16.27 15.27 -14.29
N PHE A 27 -14.94 15.32 -14.33
CA PHE A 27 -14.15 15.97 -13.29
C PHE A 27 -14.39 17.49 -13.23
N HIS A 28 -14.45 18.16 -14.38
CA HIS A 28 -14.80 19.59 -14.46
C HIS A 28 -16.24 19.84 -14.00
N GLU A 29 -17.20 18.99 -14.38
CA GLU A 29 -18.59 19.09 -13.91
C GLU A 29 -18.68 19.04 -12.37
N LEU A 30 -17.82 18.27 -11.69
CA LEU A 30 -17.75 18.28 -10.22
C LEU A 30 -17.30 19.64 -9.68
N LEU A 31 -16.27 20.25 -10.29
CA LEU A 31 -15.76 21.56 -9.90
C LEU A 31 -16.79 22.66 -10.15
N ASP A 32 -17.42 22.65 -11.32
CA ASP A 32 -18.48 23.59 -11.71
C ASP A 32 -19.70 23.46 -10.78
N SER A 33 -19.96 22.27 -10.26
CA SER A 33 -20.99 22.00 -9.25
C SER A 33 -20.59 22.37 -7.81
N GLY A 34 -19.43 23.00 -7.61
CA GLY A 34 -18.97 23.53 -6.32
C GLY A 34 -18.09 22.59 -5.49
N ALA A 35 -17.61 21.48 -6.05
CA ALA A 35 -16.62 20.64 -5.38
C ALA A 35 -15.36 21.44 -5.06
N LYS A 36 -14.77 21.21 -3.87
CA LYS A 36 -13.58 21.94 -3.43
C LYS A 36 -12.31 21.12 -3.67
N LEU A 37 -11.41 21.63 -4.51
CA LEU A 37 -10.07 21.06 -4.71
C LEU A 37 -9.14 21.44 -3.54
N ARG A 38 -8.49 20.45 -2.93
CA ARG A 38 -7.69 20.57 -1.69
C ARG A 38 -6.32 19.89 -1.80
N PRO A 39 -5.40 20.41 -2.63
CA PRO A 39 -4.00 19.94 -2.65
C PRO A 39 -3.28 20.29 -1.34
N ALA A 40 -2.20 19.56 -1.04
CA ALA A 40 -1.47 19.68 0.23
C ALA A 40 -0.09 20.37 0.09
N GLY A 41 0.53 20.28 -1.08
CA GLY A 41 1.80 20.94 -1.45
C GLY A 41 1.62 22.36 -1.93
N GLU A 42 2.53 22.82 -2.79
CA GLU A 42 2.57 24.19 -3.33
C GLU A 42 1.30 24.58 -4.09
N ALA A 43 0.65 23.62 -4.75
CA ALA A 43 -0.60 23.87 -5.46
C ALA A 43 -1.79 24.25 -4.55
N LYS A 44 -1.64 24.25 -3.23
CA LYS A 44 -2.68 24.78 -2.31
C LYS A 44 -3.02 26.25 -2.58
N ASP A 45 -2.05 27.00 -3.11
CA ASP A 45 -2.18 28.44 -3.35
C ASP A 45 -2.78 28.72 -4.75
N ASP A 46 -2.64 27.80 -5.70
CA ASP A 46 -3.39 27.76 -6.97
C ASP A 46 -3.86 26.33 -7.32
N PRO A 47 -4.98 25.87 -6.73
CA PRO A 47 -5.45 24.51 -6.97
C PRO A 47 -5.89 24.27 -8.42
N ILE A 48 -6.45 25.28 -9.09
CA ILE A 48 -6.96 25.15 -10.46
C ILE A 48 -5.81 25.08 -11.47
N GLY A 49 -4.70 25.78 -11.18
CA GLY A 49 -3.46 25.74 -11.94
C GLY A 49 -2.96 24.33 -12.23
N LEU A 50 -3.16 23.37 -11.31
CA LEU A 50 -2.83 21.95 -11.52
C LEU A 50 -3.42 21.38 -12.81
N LEU A 51 -4.67 21.74 -13.13
CA LEU A 51 -5.36 21.18 -14.30
C LEU A 51 -4.77 21.74 -15.59
N SER A 52 -4.44 23.04 -15.61
CA SER A 52 -3.73 23.66 -16.73
C SER A 52 -2.28 23.18 -16.88
N SER A 53 -1.64 22.76 -15.79
CA SER A 53 -0.26 22.20 -15.79
C SER A 53 -0.20 20.73 -16.24
N GLY A 54 -1.26 20.21 -16.88
CA GLY A 54 -1.27 18.88 -17.47
C GLY A 54 -1.63 17.75 -16.51
N TYR A 55 -2.12 18.06 -15.30
CA TYR A 55 -2.61 17.06 -14.34
C TYR A 55 -4.09 16.71 -14.52
N THR A 56 -4.72 17.08 -15.64
CA THR A 56 -6.10 16.69 -15.96
C THR A 56 -6.28 15.16 -15.91
N PRO A 57 -7.30 14.65 -15.18
CA PRO A 57 -7.50 13.21 -15.07
C PRO A 57 -7.91 12.54 -16.38
N LYS A 58 -7.53 11.27 -16.51
CA LYS A 58 -7.74 10.44 -17.70
C LYS A 58 -8.47 9.14 -17.40
N TYR A 59 -8.41 8.67 -16.15
CA TYR A 59 -9.05 7.44 -15.70
C TYR A 59 -9.88 7.69 -14.46
N GLU A 60 -10.87 6.84 -14.26
CA GLU A 60 -11.73 6.84 -13.09
C GLU A 60 -11.79 5.43 -12.49
N ILE A 61 -11.74 5.35 -11.16
CA ILE A 61 -12.02 4.16 -10.37
C ILE A 61 -13.04 4.56 -9.29
N SER A 62 -13.99 3.68 -8.97
CA SER A 62 -14.91 3.87 -7.85
C SER A 62 -14.73 2.74 -6.84
N LEU A 63 -14.60 3.08 -5.56
CA LEU A 63 -14.51 2.10 -4.49
C LEU A 63 -15.22 2.63 -3.25
N PHE A 64 -16.15 1.83 -2.72
CA PHE A 64 -17.04 2.21 -1.63
C PHE A 64 -17.82 3.50 -1.94
N ASP A 65 -17.68 4.53 -1.12
CA ASP A 65 -18.28 5.86 -1.26
C ASP A 65 -17.33 6.89 -1.90
N SER A 66 -16.18 6.43 -2.38
CA SER A 66 -15.10 7.26 -2.91
C SER A 66 -14.93 7.08 -4.41
N ARG A 67 -14.70 8.18 -5.14
CA ARG A 67 -14.28 8.17 -6.55
C ARG A 67 -12.82 8.59 -6.64
N PHE A 68 -12.07 7.98 -7.54
CA PHE A 68 -10.66 8.24 -7.77
C PHE A 68 -10.48 8.62 -9.23
N PHE A 69 -10.08 9.85 -9.49
CA PHE A 69 -9.68 10.28 -10.82
C PHE A 69 -8.16 10.24 -10.91
N LEU A 70 -7.60 9.71 -12.00
CA LEU A 70 -6.16 9.46 -12.12
C LEU A 70 -5.63 10.03 -13.43
N THR A 71 -4.42 10.59 -13.39
CA THR A 71 -3.67 10.95 -14.60
C THR A 71 -3.11 9.71 -15.30
N ASN A 72 -2.34 9.90 -16.37
CA ASN A 72 -1.38 8.86 -16.79
C ASN A 72 -0.34 8.62 -15.69
N VAL A 73 0.32 7.47 -15.74
CA VAL A 73 1.50 7.23 -14.90
C VAL A 73 2.61 8.21 -15.27
N ARG A 74 3.27 8.72 -14.23
CA ARG A 74 4.45 9.57 -14.23
C ARG A 74 5.55 8.86 -13.45
N GLN A 75 6.77 9.38 -13.54
CA GLN A 75 7.91 8.82 -12.82
C GLN A 75 8.93 9.90 -12.50
N ASN A 76 9.81 9.62 -11.57
CA ASN A 76 11.11 10.27 -11.41
C ASN A 76 12.15 9.16 -11.11
N PRO A 77 13.42 9.47 -10.85
CA PRO A 77 14.42 8.45 -10.55
C PRO A 77 14.06 7.55 -9.35
N ALA A 78 13.31 8.06 -8.38
CA ALA A 78 12.96 7.35 -7.15
C ALA A 78 11.64 6.56 -7.24
N LEU A 79 10.67 7.02 -8.02
CA LEU A 79 9.28 6.58 -7.92
C LEU A 79 8.59 6.54 -9.27
N ARG A 80 7.66 5.58 -9.41
CA ARG A 80 6.65 5.55 -10.46
C ARG A 80 5.27 5.72 -9.83
N PHE A 81 4.49 6.68 -10.33
CA PHE A 81 3.30 7.13 -9.63
C PHE A 81 2.19 7.69 -10.52
N PHE A 82 0.98 7.80 -9.96
CA PHE A 82 -0.13 8.57 -10.50
C PHE A 82 -0.32 9.83 -9.69
N VAL A 83 -0.75 10.91 -10.35
CA VAL A 83 -1.49 11.97 -9.67
C VAL A 83 -2.95 11.49 -9.59
N ALA A 84 -3.39 11.27 -8.36
CA ALA A 84 -4.72 10.78 -8.02
C ALA A 84 -5.53 11.88 -7.35
N TYR A 85 -6.81 11.97 -7.69
CA TYR A 85 -7.76 12.89 -7.07
C TYR A 85 -8.80 12.05 -6.33
N VAL A 86 -8.68 12.02 -5.00
CA VAL A 86 -9.59 11.30 -4.11
C VAL A 86 -10.81 12.19 -3.88
N VAL A 87 -11.96 11.78 -4.40
CA VAL A 87 -13.22 12.53 -4.35
C VAL A 87 -14.13 11.88 -3.33
N GLN A 88 -14.49 12.66 -2.30
CA GLN A 88 -15.32 12.22 -1.19
C GLN A 88 -16.32 13.30 -0.80
N ARG A 89 -17.43 12.92 -0.15
CA ARG A 89 -18.32 13.89 0.47
C ARG A 89 -17.87 14.15 1.90
N HIS A 90 -17.69 15.41 2.26
CA HIS A 90 -17.33 15.78 3.62
C HIS A 90 -18.47 15.42 4.59
N PRO A 91 -18.22 14.61 5.63
CA PRO A 91 -19.28 13.96 6.41
C PRO A 91 -20.17 14.95 7.19
N ARG A 92 -19.66 16.14 7.53
CA ARG A 92 -20.43 17.15 8.29
C ARG A 92 -21.15 18.15 7.40
N THR A 93 -20.62 18.46 6.23
CA THR A 93 -21.10 19.57 5.38
C THR A 93 -21.79 19.06 4.11
N GLY A 94 -21.67 17.76 3.80
CA GLY A 94 -22.17 17.16 2.56
C GLY A 94 -21.43 17.60 1.30
N ARG A 95 -20.54 18.60 1.40
CA ARG A 95 -19.81 19.17 0.26
C ARG A 95 -18.84 18.14 -0.31
N THR A 96 -18.81 18.02 -1.63
CA THR A 96 -17.79 17.23 -2.32
C THR A 96 -16.43 17.90 -2.20
N GLU A 97 -15.44 17.13 -1.75
CA GLU A 97 -14.04 17.54 -1.66
C GLU A 97 -13.21 16.64 -2.56
N ILE A 98 -12.20 17.23 -3.19
CA ILE A 98 -11.29 16.56 -4.11
C ILE A 98 -9.89 16.75 -3.54
N HIS A 99 -9.23 15.66 -3.21
CA HIS A 99 -7.92 15.65 -2.59
C HIS A 99 -6.89 15.09 -3.59
N PRO A 100 -6.08 15.94 -4.24
CA PRO A 100 -4.94 15.51 -5.03
C PRO A 100 -3.90 14.80 -4.16
N ARG A 101 -3.42 13.64 -4.59
CA ARG A 101 -2.49 12.74 -3.89
C ARG A 101 -1.55 12.08 -4.89
N ILE A 102 -0.39 11.63 -4.40
CA ILE A 102 0.54 10.80 -5.16
C ILE A 102 0.30 9.34 -4.80
N PHE A 103 -0.16 8.55 -5.77
CA PHE A 103 -0.24 7.10 -5.62
C PHE A 103 0.96 6.48 -6.30
N TYR A 104 1.90 5.94 -5.51
CA TYR A 104 3.15 5.39 -6.01
C TYR A 104 3.18 3.87 -5.86
N LYS A 105 4.00 3.21 -6.68
CA LYS A 105 4.27 1.78 -6.54
C LYS A 105 5.65 1.61 -5.93
N ASP A 106 5.73 0.80 -4.89
CA ASP A 106 6.98 0.45 -4.23
C ASP A 106 7.53 -0.90 -4.73
N LEU A 107 8.65 -1.33 -4.14
CA LEU A 107 9.33 -2.58 -4.49
C LEU A 107 8.68 -3.83 -3.86
N SER A 108 7.83 -3.66 -2.84
CA SER A 108 6.92 -4.73 -2.37
C SER A 108 5.80 -5.03 -3.38
N LEU A 109 5.73 -4.25 -4.48
CA LEU A 109 4.79 -4.35 -5.59
C LEU A 109 3.36 -3.96 -5.23
N ILE A 110 3.19 -3.16 -4.17
CA ILE A 110 1.91 -2.61 -3.74
C ILE A 110 1.82 -1.13 -4.13
N TRP A 111 0.62 -0.68 -4.49
CA TRP A 111 0.34 0.74 -4.65
C TRP A 111 0.03 1.37 -3.30
N ARG A 112 0.67 2.49 -3.01
CA ARG A 112 0.61 3.23 -1.75
C ARG A 112 0.30 4.70 -2.00
N ALA A 113 -0.12 5.41 -0.97
CA ALA A 113 -0.31 6.86 -1.00
C ALA A 113 0.81 7.58 -0.25
N ALA A 114 1.53 8.47 -0.91
CA ALA A 114 2.58 9.26 -0.25
C ALA A 114 1.96 10.32 0.68
N SER A 115 2.51 10.46 1.89
CA SER A 115 1.98 11.39 2.90
C SER A 115 2.61 12.79 2.83
N HIS A 116 3.90 12.87 2.52
CA HIS A 116 4.69 14.10 2.41
C HIS A 116 5.98 13.82 1.61
N VAL A 117 6.77 14.87 1.34
CA VAL A 117 8.07 14.76 0.67
C VAL A 117 9.14 15.47 1.51
N ILE A 118 10.33 14.88 1.58
CA ILE A 118 11.55 15.49 2.09
C ILE A 118 12.51 15.55 0.92
N ALA A 119 12.98 16.75 0.64
CA ALA A 119 13.90 17.07 -0.43
C ALA A 119 14.78 18.21 0.09
N THR A 120 15.80 17.86 0.87
CA THR A 120 16.82 18.76 1.41
C THR A 120 18.17 18.44 0.80
N ASP A 121 19.17 19.30 0.97
CA ASP A 121 20.52 19.07 0.45
C ASP A 121 21.06 17.71 0.95
N GLY A 122 21.10 16.72 0.04
CA GLY A 122 21.57 15.35 0.31
C GLY A 122 20.49 14.32 0.65
N ASP A 123 19.23 14.70 0.87
CA ASP A 123 18.16 13.78 1.30
C ASP A 123 16.91 13.94 0.44
N PHE A 124 16.52 12.86 -0.23
CA PHE A 124 15.28 12.78 -1.01
C PHE A 124 14.49 11.52 -0.65
N TRP A 125 13.35 11.69 0.01
CA TRP A 125 12.43 10.59 0.27
C TRP A 125 10.98 11.04 0.46
N ILE A 126 10.05 10.10 0.32
CA ILE A 126 8.62 10.35 0.53
C ILE A 126 8.14 9.70 1.82
N GLY A 127 7.31 10.42 2.57
CA GLY A 127 6.72 9.96 3.82
C GLY A 127 5.92 8.68 3.65
N LYS A 128 6.41 7.58 4.24
CA LYS A 128 5.90 6.22 4.01
C LYS A 128 4.78 5.74 4.94
N GLY A 129 4.33 6.53 5.92
CA GLY A 129 3.21 6.13 6.78
C GLY A 129 3.26 6.74 8.17
N ASP A 130 2.32 6.35 9.03
CA ASP A 130 2.29 6.70 10.44
C ASP A 130 3.54 6.17 11.16
N VAL A 131 3.76 6.59 12.40
CA VAL A 131 4.92 6.19 13.19
C VAL A 131 4.50 5.52 14.49
N LYS A 132 5.32 4.57 14.94
CA LYS A 132 5.23 3.96 16.27
C LYS A 132 6.53 4.23 17.03
N VAL A 133 6.42 4.49 18.32
CA VAL A 133 7.58 4.61 19.21
C VAL A 133 7.78 3.27 19.90
N LEU A 134 8.98 2.72 19.79
CA LEU A 134 9.37 1.46 20.40
C LEU A 134 10.52 1.69 21.38
N ALA A 135 10.49 1.00 22.52
CA ALA A 135 11.62 0.95 23.43
C ALA A 135 12.60 -0.15 22.96
N ARG A 136 13.82 0.22 22.54
CA ARG A 136 14.88 -0.70 22.13
C ARG A 136 16.18 -0.35 22.84
N GLY A 137 16.71 -1.29 23.63
CA GLY A 137 17.98 -1.11 24.35
C GLY A 137 17.99 0.04 25.37
N GLY A 138 16.83 0.40 25.94
CA GLY A 138 16.69 1.55 26.85
C GLY A 138 16.45 2.90 26.18
N TYR A 139 16.40 2.94 24.84
CA TYR A 139 16.12 4.15 24.06
C TYR A 139 14.75 4.06 23.38
N GLU A 140 14.12 5.22 23.16
CA GLU A 140 12.93 5.32 22.31
C GLU A 140 13.36 5.48 20.85
N VAL A 141 12.93 4.55 20.00
CA VAL A 141 13.16 4.56 18.56
C VAL A 141 11.82 4.76 17.86
N THR A 142 11.78 5.69 16.91
CA THR A 142 10.58 5.92 16.08
C THR A 142 10.69 5.14 14.79
N GLU A 143 9.77 4.22 14.55
CA GLU A 143 9.69 3.42 13.33
C GLU A 143 8.49 3.85 12.47
N CYS A 144 8.69 3.89 11.15
CA CYS A 144 7.60 4.09 10.20
C CYS A 144 6.79 2.80 10.04
N VAL A 145 5.47 2.92 10.03
CA VAL A 145 4.53 1.83 9.78
C VAL A 145 4.05 1.95 8.34
N GLU A 146 4.85 1.44 7.41
CA GLU A 146 4.64 1.69 5.97
C GLU A 146 3.25 1.22 5.50
N SER A 147 2.76 0.12 6.07
CA SER A 147 1.46 -0.49 5.79
C SER A 147 0.28 0.49 5.89
N THR A 148 0.42 1.57 6.66
CA THR A 148 -0.60 2.62 6.78
C THR A 148 -0.78 3.45 5.50
N THR A 149 0.12 3.35 4.53
CA THR A 149 -0.02 3.97 3.21
C THR A 149 -0.58 3.06 2.14
N ASP A 150 -0.80 1.77 2.44
CA ASP A 150 -1.26 0.80 1.46
C ASP A 150 -2.67 1.16 0.97
N LEU A 151 -2.81 1.33 -0.34
CA LEU A 151 -4.12 1.51 -0.93
C LEU A 151 -4.94 0.23 -0.78
N PRO A 152 -6.28 0.32 -0.71
CA PRO A 152 -7.16 -0.83 -0.56
C PRO A 152 -6.83 -1.97 -1.55
N PHE A 153 -6.76 -3.21 -1.07
CA PHE A 153 -6.45 -4.36 -1.94
C PHE A 153 -7.40 -4.49 -3.14
N GLU A 154 -8.65 -4.04 -2.99
CA GLU A 154 -9.67 -3.94 -4.04
C GLU A 154 -9.26 -3.10 -5.24
N MET A 155 -8.40 -2.08 -5.09
CA MET A 155 -8.02 -1.19 -6.21
C MET A 155 -6.65 -1.52 -6.82
N GLN A 156 -5.89 -2.41 -6.19
CA GLN A 156 -4.54 -2.76 -6.61
C GLN A 156 -4.50 -3.34 -8.04
N THR A 157 -5.53 -4.08 -8.47
CA THR A 157 -5.63 -4.64 -9.84
C THR A 157 -5.94 -3.56 -10.87
N ALA A 158 -6.80 -2.60 -10.54
CA ALA A 158 -7.10 -1.47 -11.42
C ALA A 158 -5.87 -0.59 -11.67
N LEU A 159 -5.12 -0.24 -10.62
CA LEU A 159 -3.92 0.59 -10.75
C LEU A 159 -2.84 -0.12 -11.58
N GLU A 160 -2.63 -1.42 -11.37
CA GLU A 160 -1.71 -2.22 -12.19
C GLU A 160 -2.16 -2.28 -13.66
N THR A 161 -3.47 -2.38 -13.92
CA THR A 161 -4.02 -2.36 -15.28
C THR A 161 -3.72 -1.03 -15.98
N LEU A 162 -3.91 0.09 -15.29
CA LEU A 162 -3.62 1.42 -15.83
C LEU A 162 -2.12 1.65 -16.03
N ASN A 163 -1.29 1.15 -15.10
CA ASN A 163 0.15 1.24 -15.21
C ASN A 163 0.69 0.53 -16.45
N ARG A 164 0.18 -0.66 -16.76
CA ARG A 164 0.54 -1.42 -17.97
C ARG A 164 0.06 -0.76 -19.26
N LYS A 165 -1.08 -0.08 -19.22
CA LYS A 165 -1.58 0.70 -20.38
C LYS A 165 -0.65 1.88 -20.69
N THR A 166 0.13 2.36 -19.71
CA THR A 166 1.07 3.46 -19.91
C THR A 166 2.37 2.95 -20.54
N ARG A 167 2.53 3.17 -21.85
CA ARG A 167 3.74 2.76 -22.59
C ARG A 167 4.99 3.54 -22.15
N HIS A 168 4.86 4.85 -22.01
CA HIS A 168 5.93 5.75 -21.58
C HIS A 168 5.39 6.64 -20.47
N ALA A 169 5.99 6.56 -19.28
CA ALA A 169 5.71 7.48 -18.19
C ALA A 169 6.55 8.73 -18.37
N LEU A 170 5.94 9.89 -18.18
CA LEU A 170 6.64 11.17 -18.23
C LEU A 170 7.50 11.32 -16.96
N ASN A 171 8.72 11.81 -17.13
CA ASN A 171 9.54 12.24 -16.00
C ASN A 171 8.94 13.52 -15.44
N ASP A 172 8.64 13.54 -14.14
CA ASP A 172 7.90 14.61 -13.49
C ASP A 172 8.22 14.67 -12.00
N GLU A 173 9.31 15.35 -11.66
CA GLU A 173 9.67 15.56 -10.27
C GLU A 173 8.83 16.67 -9.62
N GLU A 174 8.45 17.67 -10.40
CA GLU A 174 7.67 18.85 -9.98
C GLU A 174 6.33 18.45 -9.35
N ALA A 175 5.66 17.41 -9.89
CA ALA A 175 4.42 16.89 -9.33
C ALA A 175 4.50 16.57 -7.82
N LEU A 176 5.67 16.14 -7.33
CA LEU A 176 5.85 15.81 -5.92
C LEU A 176 5.75 17.07 -5.04
N TYR A 177 6.39 18.16 -5.43
CA TYR A 177 6.37 19.44 -4.69
C TYR A 177 4.99 20.13 -4.79
N LEU A 178 4.36 20.07 -5.97
CA LEU A 178 3.04 20.64 -6.17
C LEU A 178 1.98 19.96 -5.29
N LEU A 179 2.09 18.65 -5.08
CA LEU A 179 1.01 17.85 -4.49
C LEU A 179 1.29 17.41 -3.05
N LEU A 180 2.55 17.10 -2.72
CA LEU A 180 2.96 16.69 -1.38
C LEU A 180 3.45 17.88 -0.58
N ARG A 181 3.19 17.85 0.73
CA ARG A 181 3.73 18.87 1.62
C ARG A 181 5.22 18.63 1.83
N SER A 182 6.05 19.63 1.54
CA SER A 182 7.47 19.60 1.88
C SER A 182 7.66 19.61 3.39
N ALA A 183 8.46 18.69 3.90
CA ALA A 183 8.78 18.54 5.31
C ALA A 183 10.29 18.76 5.55
N PRO A 184 10.69 19.20 6.77
CA PRO A 184 12.10 19.26 7.12
C PRO A 184 12.68 17.84 7.25
N ALA A 185 14.00 17.69 7.04
CA ALA A 185 14.70 16.41 7.11
C ALA A 185 14.46 15.62 8.42
N SER A 186 14.25 16.32 9.53
CA SER A 186 13.97 15.72 10.84
C SER A 186 12.56 15.13 11.01
N ARG A 187 11.67 15.32 10.04
CA ARG A 187 10.27 14.86 10.15
C ARG A 187 10.11 13.44 9.61
N THR A 188 9.89 12.50 10.50
CA THR A 188 9.50 11.13 10.13
C THR A 188 7.98 10.95 10.10
N ALA A 189 7.27 11.60 11.04
CA ALA A 189 5.83 11.44 11.20
C ALA A 189 5.02 12.24 10.16
N PRO A 190 3.94 11.64 9.61
CA PRO A 190 3.07 12.31 8.66
C PRO A 190 2.22 13.38 9.34
N TYR A 191 1.58 14.22 8.54
CA TYR A 191 0.76 15.31 9.05
C TYR A 191 -0.60 14.85 9.56
N ARG A 192 -1.27 15.73 10.33
CA ARG A 192 -2.52 15.45 11.03
C ARG A 192 -3.64 14.97 10.10
N ASP A 193 -3.71 15.46 8.88
CA ASP A 193 -4.70 15.05 7.87
C ASP A 193 -4.54 13.60 7.39
N PHE A 194 -3.37 13.00 7.62
CA PHE A 194 -3.13 11.57 7.41
C PHE A 194 -3.49 10.74 8.66
N THR A 195 -3.09 11.18 9.86
CA THR A 195 -3.19 10.37 11.10
C THR A 195 -4.51 10.53 11.84
N GLU A 196 -5.13 11.70 11.82
CA GLU A 196 -6.34 11.99 12.58
C GLU A 196 -7.54 11.11 12.18
N PRO A 197 -7.80 10.80 10.90
CA PRO A 197 -8.85 9.85 10.53
C PRO A 197 -8.67 8.48 11.20
N ARG A 198 -7.42 7.98 11.27
CA ARG A 198 -7.10 6.70 11.93
C ARG A 198 -7.32 6.76 13.43
N ARG A 199 -6.81 7.81 14.08
CA ARG A 199 -7.00 8.03 15.53
C ARG A 199 -8.49 8.14 15.89
N LYS A 200 -9.27 8.82 15.05
CA LYS A 200 -10.72 8.92 15.21
C LYS A 200 -11.38 7.55 15.06
N ALA A 201 -11.03 6.77 14.05
CA ALA A 201 -11.56 5.42 13.86
C ALA A 201 -11.22 4.53 15.07
N ALA A 202 -9.98 4.57 15.56
CA ALA A 202 -9.50 3.81 16.71
C ALA A 202 -10.12 4.24 18.05
N SER A 203 -10.65 5.47 18.16
CA SER A 203 -11.32 5.94 19.38
C SER A 203 -12.65 5.24 19.68
N ASP A 204 -13.22 4.53 18.70
CA ASP A 204 -14.39 3.67 18.88
C ASP A 204 -13.93 2.20 18.99
N PRO A 205 -14.07 1.56 20.16
CA PRO A 205 -13.63 0.18 20.38
C PRO A 205 -14.23 -0.84 19.41
N ARG A 206 -15.39 -0.54 18.80
CA ARG A 206 -16.04 -1.45 17.84
C ARG A 206 -15.32 -1.52 16.50
N ASN A 207 -14.50 -0.52 16.18
CA ASN A 207 -13.68 -0.50 14.97
C ASN A 207 -12.35 -1.24 15.16
N LEU A 208 -11.96 -1.55 16.40
CA LEU A 208 -10.66 -2.15 16.69
C LEU A 208 -10.62 -3.64 16.29
N ILE A 209 -9.75 -3.98 15.33
CA ILE A 209 -9.46 -5.36 14.98
C ILE A 209 -8.76 -6.05 16.15
N ASN A 210 -9.31 -7.18 16.62
CA ASN A 210 -8.85 -7.89 17.82
C ASN A 210 -8.72 -6.99 19.07
N GLY A 211 -9.61 -6.00 19.20
CA GLY A 211 -9.56 -5.03 20.29
C GLY A 211 -8.29 -4.18 20.30
N GLY A 212 -7.63 -4.02 19.14
CA GLY A 212 -6.40 -3.23 18.98
C GLY A 212 -5.12 -4.03 19.24
N ARG A 213 -5.23 -5.31 19.60
CA ARG A 213 -4.09 -6.20 19.84
C ARG A 213 -3.62 -6.85 18.55
N SER A 214 -2.34 -7.19 18.49
CA SER A 214 -1.75 -7.91 17.36
C SER A 214 -2.53 -9.19 17.02
N ILE A 215 -2.79 -9.41 15.73
CA ILE A 215 -3.43 -10.63 15.20
C ILE A 215 -2.41 -11.72 14.86
N ALA A 216 -1.12 -11.37 14.73
CA ALA A 216 -0.06 -12.28 14.36
C ALA A 216 1.27 -11.82 14.96
N ARG A 217 1.97 -12.72 15.65
CA ARG A 217 3.26 -12.42 16.29
C ARG A 217 4.24 -13.58 16.25
N PHE A 218 5.54 -13.28 16.22
CA PHE A 218 6.59 -14.25 16.46
C PHE A 218 6.79 -14.43 17.96
N THR A 219 6.77 -15.67 18.44
CA THR A 219 6.90 -15.96 19.88
C THR A 219 8.34 -16.11 20.33
N ARG A 220 9.29 -16.21 19.39
CA ARG A 220 10.73 -16.27 19.64
C ARG A 220 11.44 -15.33 18.66
N LYS A 221 12.38 -14.54 19.19
CA LYS A 221 13.22 -13.65 18.38
C LYS A 221 14.03 -14.46 17.36
N ASN A 222 14.14 -13.97 16.13
CA ASN A 222 14.91 -14.58 15.04
C ASN A 222 14.53 -16.05 14.76
N ASP A 223 13.27 -16.45 15.01
CA ASP A 223 12.75 -17.78 14.66
C ASP A 223 11.48 -17.65 13.81
N PRO A 224 11.56 -17.81 12.48
CA PRO A 224 10.42 -17.67 11.59
C PRO A 224 9.36 -18.76 11.78
N THR A 225 9.72 -19.89 12.39
CA THR A 225 8.78 -20.99 12.67
C THR A 225 7.88 -20.70 13.88
N SER A 226 8.22 -19.67 14.66
CA SER A 226 7.54 -19.32 15.92
C SER A 226 6.28 -18.46 15.74
N LEU A 227 5.90 -18.14 14.49
CA LEU A 227 4.71 -17.35 14.18
C LEU A 227 3.44 -17.99 14.75
N GLN A 228 2.68 -17.20 15.50
CA GLN A 228 1.33 -17.54 15.95
C GLN A 228 0.34 -16.50 15.42
N ILE A 229 -0.76 -16.98 14.84
CA ILE A 229 -1.89 -16.15 14.40
C ILE A 229 -3.07 -16.41 15.34
N VAL A 230 -3.74 -15.34 15.76
CA VAL A 230 -4.93 -15.42 16.61
C VAL A 230 -6.04 -16.19 15.90
N ALA A 231 -6.68 -17.11 16.62
CA ALA A 231 -7.74 -17.95 16.07
C ALA A 231 -8.84 -17.12 15.38
N GLY A 232 -9.20 -17.54 14.18
CA GLY A 232 -10.15 -16.87 13.31
C GLY A 232 -9.52 -15.82 12.39
N PHE A 233 -8.33 -15.29 12.69
CA PHE A 233 -7.64 -14.36 11.81
C PHE A 233 -6.76 -15.05 10.77
N GLU A 234 -6.52 -16.35 10.86
CA GLU A 234 -5.70 -17.07 9.88
C GLU A 234 -6.26 -16.93 8.46
N PRO A 235 -5.40 -16.84 7.42
CA PRO A 235 -5.87 -16.87 6.04
C PRO A 235 -6.66 -18.14 5.75
N ASP A 236 -7.85 -17.99 5.18
CA ASP A 236 -8.68 -19.12 4.77
C ASP A 236 -8.27 -19.56 3.36
N PHE A 237 -7.25 -20.43 3.26
CA PHE A 237 -6.79 -20.95 1.97
C PHE A 237 -7.80 -21.88 1.27
N ALA A 238 -8.86 -22.31 1.95
CA ALA A 238 -9.85 -23.23 1.39
C ALA A 238 -11.05 -22.49 0.77
N LYS A 239 -11.57 -21.47 1.45
CA LYS A 239 -12.78 -20.72 1.05
C LYS A 239 -12.59 -19.21 1.06
N GLY A 240 -11.40 -18.73 1.39
CA GLY A 240 -11.08 -17.31 1.55
C GLY A 240 -10.43 -16.66 0.34
N ILE A 241 -9.97 -17.43 -0.64
CA ILE A 241 -9.41 -16.88 -1.88
C ILE A 241 -10.53 -16.19 -2.65
N VAL A 242 -10.48 -14.87 -2.73
CA VAL A 242 -11.49 -14.06 -3.42
C VAL A 242 -11.03 -13.63 -4.80
N GLU A 243 -9.72 -13.57 -5.05
CA GLU A 243 -9.18 -13.15 -6.33
C GLU A 243 -7.76 -13.66 -6.53
N VAL A 244 -7.44 -13.98 -7.78
CA VAL A 244 -6.08 -14.20 -8.27
C VAL A 244 -5.84 -13.27 -9.45
N SER A 245 -4.76 -12.50 -9.41
CA SER A 245 -4.39 -11.56 -10.47
C SER A 245 -2.92 -11.74 -10.84
N GLU A 246 -2.55 -11.41 -12.07
CA GLU A 246 -1.17 -11.51 -12.54
C GLU A 246 -0.47 -10.16 -12.45
N LEU A 247 0.75 -10.14 -11.92
CA LEU A 247 1.68 -9.02 -11.97
C LEU A 247 2.98 -9.38 -12.70
N ARG A 248 3.77 -8.38 -13.10
CA ARG A 248 5.10 -8.60 -13.66
C ARG A 248 6.13 -7.75 -12.91
N SER A 249 7.28 -8.32 -12.62
CA SER A 249 8.44 -7.63 -12.08
C SER A 249 9.72 -8.31 -12.58
N ALA A 250 10.66 -7.52 -13.12
CA ALA A 250 11.97 -8.02 -13.53
C ALA A 250 12.74 -8.57 -12.32
N MET A 251 12.75 -7.82 -11.21
CA MET A 251 13.39 -8.17 -9.93
C MET A 251 13.01 -9.57 -9.43
N TYR A 252 11.77 -10.02 -9.68
CA TYR A 252 11.26 -11.30 -9.21
C TYR A 252 11.09 -12.33 -10.34
N GLY A 253 11.92 -12.27 -11.38
CA GLY A 253 11.96 -13.29 -12.43
C GLY A 253 10.78 -13.25 -13.41
N GLY A 254 10.14 -12.10 -13.59
CA GLY A 254 9.11 -11.89 -14.60
C GLY A 254 7.68 -12.00 -14.06
N LYS A 255 6.98 -13.10 -14.37
CA LYS A 255 5.55 -13.24 -14.03
C LYS A 255 5.36 -13.62 -12.57
N LEU A 256 4.47 -12.91 -11.88
CA LEU A 256 4.03 -13.25 -10.53
C LEU A 256 2.51 -13.37 -10.47
N GLN A 257 2.04 -14.05 -9.44
CA GLN A 257 0.63 -14.12 -9.08
C GLN A 257 0.40 -13.41 -7.74
N ARG A 258 -0.72 -12.70 -7.66
CA ARG A 258 -1.21 -12.05 -6.46
C ARG A 258 -2.53 -12.64 -6.04
N PHE A 259 -2.62 -13.08 -4.79
CA PHE A 259 -3.78 -13.73 -4.21
C PHE A 259 -4.34 -12.87 -3.11
N ARG A 260 -5.58 -12.44 -3.26
CA ARG A 260 -6.31 -11.75 -2.20
C ARG A 260 -7.13 -12.78 -1.43
N ILE A 261 -6.85 -12.91 -0.14
CA ILE A 261 -7.35 -14.01 0.69
C ILE A 261 -7.94 -13.46 1.98
N LEU A 262 -9.18 -13.81 2.28
CA LEU A 262 -9.83 -13.43 3.52
C LEU A 262 -9.35 -14.29 4.69
N SER A 263 -9.29 -13.70 5.87
CA SER A 263 -9.23 -14.42 7.13
C SER A 263 -10.45 -15.34 7.34
N ARG A 264 -10.32 -16.37 8.17
CA ARG A 264 -11.42 -17.30 8.51
C ARG A 264 -12.66 -16.59 9.06
N ASN A 265 -12.47 -15.59 9.92
CA ASN A 265 -13.53 -14.77 10.50
C ASN A 265 -13.99 -13.63 9.57
N ARG A 266 -13.38 -13.49 8.39
CA ARG A 266 -13.72 -12.53 7.33
C ARG A 266 -13.57 -11.06 7.72
N LYS A 267 -12.91 -10.75 8.85
CA LYS A 267 -12.71 -9.36 9.32
C LYS A 267 -11.53 -8.67 8.65
N VAL A 268 -10.48 -9.43 8.33
CA VAL A 268 -9.27 -8.95 7.63
C VAL A 268 -9.06 -9.70 6.32
N GLN A 269 -8.30 -9.08 5.44
CA GLN A 269 -7.84 -9.63 4.17
C GLN A 269 -6.31 -9.56 4.08
N TYR A 270 -5.74 -10.56 3.42
CA TYR A 270 -4.33 -10.74 3.13
C TYR A 270 -4.10 -10.62 1.65
N LEU A 271 -2.90 -10.20 1.28
CA LEU A 271 -2.44 -10.20 -0.09
C LEU A 271 -1.12 -10.96 -0.16
N PHE A 272 -1.17 -12.14 -0.75
CA PHE A 272 0.01 -12.97 -0.98
C PHE A 272 0.55 -12.67 -2.37
N LEU A 273 1.87 -12.52 -2.47
CA LEU A 273 2.58 -12.49 -3.74
C LEU A 273 3.38 -13.78 -3.90
N ALA A 274 3.34 -14.33 -5.12
CA ALA A 274 4.04 -15.55 -5.47
C ALA A 274 4.74 -15.37 -6.82
N GLY A 275 6.07 -15.37 -6.78
CA GLY A 275 6.93 -15.49 -7.96
C GLY A 275 7.42 -16.93 -8.16
N PRO A 276 8.34 -17.15 -9.10
CA PRO A 276 8.96 -18.45 -9.33
C PRO A 276 9.68 -18.99 -8.07
N ASN A 277 10.41 -18.11 -7.38
CA ASN A 277 11.28 -18.48 -6.26
C ASN A 277 10.69 -18.00 -4.92
N HIS A 278 10.14 -16.78 -4.89
CA HIS A 278 9.68 -16.13 -3.65
C HIS A 278 8.17 -16.21 -3.43
N VAL A 279 7.78 -16.28 -2.15
CA VAL A 279 6.42 -16.04 -1.68
C VAL A 279 6.51 -15.14 -0.46
N TRP A 280 5.72 -14.07 -0.43
CA TRP A 280 5.65 -13.15 0.71
C TRP A 280 4.23 -12.61 0.88
N ILE A 281 4.01 -11.90 1.99
CA ILE A 281 2.71 -11.39 2.41
C ILE A 281 2.82 -9.87 2.56
N ILE A 282 1.85 -9.15 2.01
CA ILE A 282 1.69 -7.70 2.26
C ILE A 282 0.89 -7.53 3.55
N PRO A 283 1.19 -6.51 4.38
CA PRO A 283 0.48 -6.25 5.64
C PRO A 283 -1.05 -6.32 5.49
N PRO A 284 -1.77 -7.04 6.37
CA PRO A 284 -3.19 -7.28 6.21
C PRO A 284 -4.01 -6.00 6.35
N GLN A 285 -5.15 -5.95 5.68
CA GLN A 285 -6.09 -4.84 5.75
C GLN A 285 -7.40 -5.26 6.39
N ALA A 286 -8.03 -4.35 7.15
CA ALA A 286 -9.41 -4.54 7.60
C ALA A 286 -10.37 -4.55 6.40
N THR A 287 -11.56 -5.12 6.57
CA THR A 287 -12.63 -5.11 5.54
C THR A 287 -13.55 -3.88 5.65
N THR A 288 -13.15 -2.87 6.42
CA THR A 288 -13.93 -1.64 6.74
C THR A 288 -13.95 -0.63 5.60
N THR A 289 -15.12 -0.11 5.23
CA THR A 289 -15.29 0.67 3.99
C THR A 289 -14.84 2.13 4.05
N GLU A 290 -14.54 2.66 5.23
CA GLU A 290 -14.11 4.06 5.37
C GLU A 290 -12.67 4.25 4.86
N LEU A 291 -12.49 5.22 3.97
CA LEU A 291 -11.20 5.65 3.44
C LEU A 291 -10.92 7.09 3.85
N SER A 292 -9.67 7.39 4.16
CA SER A 292 -9.22 8.76 4.41
C SER A 292 -9.14 9.58 3.11
N SER A 293 -8.85 10.88 3.24
CA SER A 293 -8.52 11.77 2.11
C SER A 293 -7.31 11.32 1.27
N PHE A 294 -6.52 10.36 1.76
CA PHE A 294 -5.42 9.72 1.04
C PHE A 294 -5.84 8.46 0.29
N GLY A 295 -7.11 8.06 0.37
CA GLY A 295 -7.62 6.84 -0.26
C GLY A 295 -7.29 5.54 0.50
N VAL A 296 -6.62 5.63 1.64
CA VAL A 296 -6.24 4.49 2.49
C VAL A 296 -7.27 4.23 3.58
N ARG A 297 -7.47 2.96 3.96
CA ARG A 297 -8.40 2.58 5.04
C ARG A 297 -8.03 3.24 6.35
N THR A 298 -9.01 3.62 7.18
CA THR A 298 -8.76 4.28 8.48
C THR A 298 -8.58 3.31 9.66
N VAL A 299 -8.92 2.04 9.49
CA VAL A 299 -8.78 1.00 10.53
C VAL A 299 -7.55 0.14 10.24
N ASP A 300 -6.65 0.10 11.21
CA ASP A 300 -5.40 -0.66 11.15
C ASP A 300 -5.59 -2.12 11.58
N VAL A 301 -4.70 -2.98 11.08
CA VAL A 301 -4.56 -4.37 11.53
C VAL A 301 -3.15 -4.52 12.08
N VAL A 302 -3.06 -4.72 13.39
CA VAL A 302 -1.75 -4.86 14.06
C VAL A 302 -1.23 -6.28 13.86
N ALA A 303 0.01 -6.41 13.41
CA ALA A 303 0.75 -7.66 13.27
C ALA A 303 2.26 -7.38 13.28
N ASP A 304 3.08 -8.37 13.60
CA ASP A 304 4.54 -8.20 13.58
C ASP A 304 5.05 -7.97 12.14
N GLU A 305 5.83 -6.90 11.95
CA GLU A 305 6.32 -6.46 10.62
C GLU A 305 7.25 -7.48 9.96
N ASP A 306 7.98 -8.29 10.74
CA ASP A 306 8.83 -9.37 10.22
C ASP A 306 8.04 -10.41 9.41
N LEU A 307 6.70 -10.45 9.51
CA LEU A 307 5.84 -11.30 8.69
C LEU A 307 5.76 -10.81 7.23
N PHE A 308 6.07 -9.54 6.99
CA PHE A 308 5.79 -8.83 5.74
C PHE A 308 7.04 -8.44 4.96
N VAL A 309 8.20 -9.02 5.30
CA VAL A 309 9.44 -8.86 4.54
C VAL A 309 9.20 -9.32 3.09
N PRO A 310 9.48 -8.48 2.07
CA PRO A 310 9.37 -8.88 0.67
C PRO A 310 10.45 -9.90 0.31
N GLY A 311 10.32 -10.56 -0.85
CA GLY A 311 11.30 -11.57 -1.27
C GLY A 311 12.73 -11.03 -1.42
N PHE A 312 12.88 -9.75 -1.75
CA PHE A 312 14.14 -9.03 -1.71
C PHE A 312 13.98 -7.76 -0.87
N GLU A 313 14.85 -7.58 0.12
CA GLU A 313 14.78 -6.42 1.02
C GLU A 313 16.15 -5.78 1.27
N TYR A 314 16.14 -4.50 1.66
CA TYR A 314 17.33 -3.71 1.90
C TYR A 314 18.33 -4.41 2.83
N HIS A 315 19.56 -4.51 2.34
CA HIS A 315 20.69 -5.13 2.99
C HIS A 315 21.99 -4.56 2.37
N TYR A 316 22.56 -3.53 3.00
CA TYR A 316 23.75 -2.85 2.49
C TYR A 316 24.64 -2.33 3.63
N PHE A 317 25.89 -2.00 3.28
CA PHE A 317 26.81 -1.30 4.18
C PHE A 317 26.65 0.20 3.98
N ASP A 318 26.36 0.93 5.06
CA ASP A 318 26.38 2.38 5.02
C ASP A 318 27.81 2.89 5.26
N GLU A 319 28.51 3.23 4.18
CA GLU A 319 29.87 3.78 4.23
C GLU A 319 29.90 5.22 4.79
N ASN A 320 28.75 5.90 4.85
CA ASN A 320 28.64 7.29 5.30
C ASN A 320 28.22 7.42 6.78
N ALA A 321 27.90 6.32 7.45
CA ALA A 321 27.61 6.31 8.87
C ALA A 321 28.90 6.41 9.71
N ASP A 322 28.86 7.20 10.80
CA ASP A 322 30.01 7.48 11.69
C ASP A 322 30.69 6.20 12.24
N ALA A 323 29.93 5.11 12.32
CA ALA A 323 30.44 3.75 12.36
C ALA A 323 29.88 3.05 11.13
N SER A 324 30.72 2.34 10.35
CA SER A 324 30.27 1.56 9.19
C SER A 324 29.24 0.53 9.65
N GLU A 325 27.96 0.89 9.58
CA GLU A 325 26.87 0.10 10.10
C GLU A 325 26.27 -0.72 8.95
N HIS A 326 26.12 -2.01 9.23
CA HIS A 326 25.41 -2.90 8.34
C HIS A 326 23.91 -2.65 8.51
N PHE A 327 23.27 -2.08 7.50
CA PHE A 327 21.84 -1.84 7.49
C PHE A 327 21.13 -3.04 6.86
N SER A 328 20.22 -3.66 7.62
CA SER A 328 19.40 -4.76 7.13
C SER A 328 17.98 -4.67 7.67
N GLN A 329 17.01 -4.73 6.77
CA GLN A 329 15.59 -4.91 7.12
C GLN A 329 15.17 -6.39 7.09
N ILE A 330 16.08 -7.29 6.71
CA ILE A 330 15.92 -8.74 6.87
C ILE A 330 16.35 -9.12 8.28
N PRO A 331 15.59 -9.98 9.00
CA PRO A 331 15.98 -10.47 10.32
C PRO A 331 17.41 -11.05 10.34
N GLU A 332 18.11 -10.76 11.44
CA GLU A 332 19.53 -11.06 11.61
C GLU A 332 19.85 -12.54 11.32
N GLY A 333 20.84 -12.78 10.46
CA GLY A 333 21.27 -14.13 10.06
C GLY A 333 20.47 -14.79 8.93
N PHE A 334 19.49 -14.09 8.33
CA PHE A 334 18.66 -14.64 7.26
C PHE A 334 18.83 -13.99 5.89
N ALA A 335 19.67 -12.96 5.77
CA ALA A 335 19.97 -12.36 4.47
C ALA A 335 20.75 -13.35 3.59
N GLY A 336 20.24 -13.60 2.38
CA GLY A 336 20.86 -14.45 1.37
C GLY A 336 21.73 -13.67 0.39
N GLU A 337 21.78 -14.14 -0.85
CA GLU A 337 22.54 -13.52 -1.93
C GLU A 337 21.97 -12.14 -2.30
N LEU A 338 22.84 -11.23 -2.76
CA LEU A 338 22.43 -9.92 -3.27
C LEU A 338 21.56 -10.06 -4.52
N CYS A 339 20.61 -9.14 -4.68
CA CYS A 339 19.76 -9.11 -5.86
C CYS A 339 20.56 -8.67 -7.09
N GLU A 340 20.51 -9.46 -8.17
CA GLU A 340 21.18 -9.15 -9.45
C GLU A 340 20.72 -7.82 -10.08
N HIS A 341 19.57 -7.29 -9.66
CA HIS A 341 18.99 -6.06 -10.18
C HIS A 341 19.21 -4.84 -9.28
N ASP A 342 19.62 -5.05 -8.02
CA ASP A 342 19.73 -4.01 -7.00
C ASP A 342 20.70 -4.47 -5.90
N ASN A 343 21.92 -3.95 -5.92
CA ASN A 343 22.99 -4.37 -5.00
C ASN A 343 22.74 -3.98 -3.54
N ASP A 344 21.78 -3.09 -3.28
CA ASP A 344 21.42 -2.68 -1.91
C ASP A 344 20.39 -3.62 -1.29
N ARG A 345 20.07 -4.75 -1.95
CA ARG A 345 19.06 -5.72 -1.52
C ARG A 345 19.60 -7.14 -1.50
N ALA A 346 19.11 -7.93 -0.56
CA ALA A 346 19.40 -9.36 -0.45
C ALA A 346 18.13 -10.22 -0.46
N ASP A 347 18.29 -11.49 -0.85
CA ASP A 347 17.22 -12.50 -0.81
C ASP A 347 16.79 -12.77 0.64
N ALA A 348 15.49 -12.65 0.92
CA ALA A 348 14.89 -12.92 2.22
C ALA A 348 14.28 -14.33 2.32
N SER A 349 14.45 -15.19 1.31
CA SER A 349 13.84 -16.53 1.23
C SER A 349 14.13 -17.40 2.45
N ALA A 350 15.33 -17.32 3.03
CA ALA A 350 15.71 -18.07 4.23
C ALA A 350 14.85 -17.71 5.45
N TRP A 351 14.41 -16.45 5.57
CA TRP A 351 13.45 -16.02 6.59
C TRP A 351 12.02 -16.43 6.24
N LEU A 352 11.62 -16.24 4.98
CA LEU A 352 10.23 -16.39 4.54
C LEU A 352 9.77 -17.84 4.44
N ASP A 353 10.60 -18.72 3.90
CA ASP A 353 10.20 -20.10 3.59
C ASP A 353 9.87 -20.96 4.82
N PRO A 354 10.50 -20.77 6.00
CA PRO A 354 10.10 -21.48 7.20
C PRO A 354 8.79 -20.97 7.83
N ILE A 355 8.31 -19.77 7.47
CA ILE A 355 7.12 -19.17 8.09
C ILE A 355 5.89 -20.08 7.88
N PRO A 356 5.19 -20.51 8.95
CA PRO A 356 4.12 -21.51 8.88
C PRO A 356 3.04 -21.19 7.84
N VAL A 357 2.60 -19.93 7.78
CA VAL A 357 1.54 -19.50 6.86
C VAL A 357 2.00 -19.46 5.39
N ILE A 358 3.27 -19.14 5.12
CA ILE A 358 3.87 -19.19 3.78
C ILE A 358 4.02 -20.65 3.33
N ARG A 359 4.52 -21.53 4.20
CA ARG A 359 4.59 -22.99 3.94
C ARG A 359 3.23 -23.58 3.61
N GLU A 360 2.22 -23.21 4.40
CA GLU A 360 0.86 -23.68 4.19
C GLU A 360 0.29 -23.16 2.87
N PHE A 361 0.50 -21.89 2.53
CA PHE A 361 0.09 -21.31 1.24
C PHE A 361 0.75 -22.04 0.06
N ARG A 362 2.08 -22.23 0.10
CA ARG A 362 2.81 -22.98 -0.94
C ARG A 362 2.23 -24.38 -1.13
N ARG A 363 1.95 -25.11 -0.05
CA ARG A 363 1.40 -26.46 -0.09
C ARG A 363 -0.05 -26.50 -0.60
N LYS A 364 -0.93 -25.68 -0.03
CA LYS A 364 -2.39 -25.76 -0.24
C LYS A 364 -2.86 -25.03 -1.48
N VAL A 365 -2.22 -23.92 -1.85
CA VAL A 365 -2.64 -23.06 -2.97
C VAL A 365 -1.77 -23.35 -4.20
N LEU A 366 -0.46 -23.15 -4.10
CA LEU A 366 0.43 -23.32 -5.26
C LEU A 366 0.59 -24.81 -5.65
N GLY A 367 0.76 -25.69 -4.67
CA GLY A 367 0.89 -27.14 -4.88
C GLY A 367 -0.38 -27.78 -5.46
N ALA A 368 -1.56 -27.32 -5.06
CA ALA A 368 -2.83 -27.78 -5.61
C ALA A 368 -3.04 -27.29 -7.06
N ASN A 369 -2.65 -26.05 -7.37
CA ASN A 369 -2.76 -25.51 -8.73
C ASN A 369 -1.83 -26.22 -9.72
N ARG A 370 -0.60 -26.58 -9.31
CA ARG A 370 0.30 -27.41 -10.12
C ARG A 370 -0.31 -28.79 -10.45
N LYS A 371 -0.98 -29.42 -9.49
CA LYS A 371 -1.62 -30.73 -9.69
C LYS A 371 -2.87 -30.69 -10.57
N ARG A 372 -3.57 -29.55 -10.62
CA ARG A 372 -4.83 -29.41 -11.38
C ARG A 372 -4.65 -28.84 -12.80
N GLY A 373 -3.44 -28.46 -13.21
CA GLY A 373 -3.21 -27.83 -14.52
C GLY A 373 -4.01 -26.54 -14.74
N LEU A 374 -4.53 -25.94 -13.66
CA LEU A 374 -5.43 -24.79 -13.73
C LEU A 374 -4.63 -23.53 -14.05
N SER A 375 -4.56 -23.21 -15.34
CA SER A 375 -4.43 -21.84 -15.84
C SER A 375 -5.61 -21.01 -15.33
N VAL A 376 -5.36 -19.75 -14.98
CA VAL A 376 -6.17 -18.77 -14.21
C VAL A 376 -7.61 -18.51 -14.74
N LYS A 377 -8.11 -19.25 -15.74
CA LYS A 377 -9.46 -19.12 -16.29
C LYS A 377 -10.61 -19.49 -15.35
N ALA A 378 -10.35 -20.08 -14.18
CA ALA A 378 -11.40 -20.63 -13.30
C ALA A 378 -12.04 -19.64 -12.31
N PHE A 379 -11.64 -18.37 -12.28
CA PHE A 379 -12.13 -17.39 -11.28
C PHE A 379 -12.77 -16.13 -11.87
N GLN A 380 -13.17 -16.15 -13.15
CA GLN A 380 -14.07 -15.14 -13.73
C GLN A 380 -15.48 -15.73 -13.78
N GLY A 381 -16.22 -15.60 -12.67
CA GLY A 381 -17.64 -15.93 -12.56
C GLY A 381 -18.38 -14.76 -11.95
#